data_AF-A0A960MW26-F1
#
_entry.id   AF-A0A960MW26-F1
#
_cell.length_a   1.000
_cell.length_b   1.000
_cell.length_c   1.000
_cell.angle_alpha   90.00
_cell.angle_beta   90.00
_cell.angle_gamma   90.00
#
_symmetry.space_group_name_H-M   'P 1'
#
loop_
_entity.id
_entity.type
_entity.pdbx_description
1 polymer ?
#
loop_
_entity_poly.entity_id
_entity_poly.type
_entity_poly.pdbx_seq_one_letter_code
_entity_poly.pdbx_strand_id
1 'polypeptide(L)'
;MITDVLFKRYPESIHFPFDFPYEVSVCLRQIASVIFDDLSPHIGGPEKACSLAYSKFIRELGYQIGLSNFPHPGRKTDAMICGQALSEDYDIRNHSHGSGEDYFLHRLSLAELILAEMEKLWPTNGKSLEVWKSGVAEINTRLRSVRSTYLPFHYHNGIFQLAEDSLSQEVIHEPFWEILHHPKWKNVDADMKEAIDRRDSGKRDAVL
;
A
#
# COMPACT_ATOMS: atom_id res chain seq x y z
N MET A 1 -7.82 14.89 -3.44
CA MET A 1 -7.01 14.01 -4.33
C MET A 1 -5.86 13.47 -3.50
N ILE A 2 -5.78 12.16 -3.24
CA ILE A 2 -4.65 11.58 -2.46
C ILE A 2 -3.37 11.82 -3.26
N THR A 3 -2.67 12.89 -2.92
CA THR A 3 -1.56 13.45 -3.70
C THR A 3 -0.21 13.02 -3.14
N ASP A 4 -0.16 12.58 -1.89
CA ASP A 4 1.07 12.08 -1.29
C ASP A 4 1.04 10.56 -1.21
N VAL A 5 1.99 9.96 -1.90
CA VAL A 5 2.42 8.58 -1.69
C VAL A 5 2.93 8.42 -0.25
N LEU A 6 2.72 7.24 0.32
CA LEU A 6 3.04 6.94 1.71
C LEU A 6 4.46 7.37 2.13
N PHE A 7 5.48 7.21 1.28
CA PHE A 7 6.86 7.60 1.62
C PHE A 7 7.03 9.13 1.79
N LYS A 8 6.17 9.95 1.16
CA LYS A 8 6.12 11.40 1.40
C LYS A 8 5.28 11.74 2.62
N ARG A 9 4.28 10.92 2.93
CA ARG A 9 3.42 11.08 4.11
C ARG A 9 4.19 10.77 5.40
N TYR A 10 5.09 9.80 5.39
CA TYR A 10 5.78 9.33 6.59
C TYR A 10 7.30 9.12 6.42
N PRO A 11 8.06 10.15 6.01
CA PRO A 11 9.47 10.02 5.61
C PRO A 11 10.39 9.54 6.74
N GLU A 12 10.04 9.78 8.01
CA GLU A 12 10.88 9.45 9.17
C GLU A 12 10.17 8.52 10.17
N SER A 13 9.10 7.84 9.74
CA SER A 13 8.26 7.01 10.62
C SER A 13 8.82 5.64 10.95
N ILE A 14 9.84 5.20 10.22
CA ILE A 14 10.45 3.88 10.35
C ILE A 14 11.93 4.08 10.49
N HIS A 15 12.53 3.27 11.36
CA HIS A 15 13.97 3.17 11.46
C HIS A 15 14.37 1.72 11.66
N PHE A 16 15.27 1.23 10.81
CA PHE A 16 15.90 -0.07 10.95
C PHE A 16 17.32 0.17 11.48
N PRO A 17 17.57 -0.04 12.79
CA PRO A 17 18.86 0.32 13.40
C PRO A 17 20.04 -0.55 12.93
N PHE A 18 19.76 -1.66 12.24
CA PHE A 18 20.75 -2.63 11.75
C PHE A 18 20.37 -3.09 10.33
N ASP A 19 20.60 -4.36 10.01
CA ASP A 19 20.22 -4.97 8.74
C ASP A 19 18.70 -4.88 8.49
N PHE A 20 18.33 -4.86 7.21
CA PHE A 20 16.93 -4.91 6.81
C PHE A 20 16.28 -6.22 7.30
N PRO A 21 15.22 -6.17 8.12
CA PRO A 21 14.68 -7.38 8.74
C PRO A 21 14.08 -8.34 7.69
N TYR A 22 14.43 -9.62 7.78
CA TYR A 22 13.91 -10.65 6.89
C TYR A 22 12.38 -10.75 6.95
N GLU A 23 11.80 -10.55 8.13
CA GLU A 23 10.36 -10.57 8.37
C GLU A 23 9.64 -9.48 7.58
N VAL A 24 10.29 -8.32 7.38
CA VAL A 24 9.74 -7.23 6.57
C VAL A 24 9.73 -7.62 5.08
N SER A 25 10.79 -8.24 4.57
CA SER A 25 10.80 -8.82 3.21
C SER A 25 9.70 -9.86 3.01
N VAL A 26 9.51 -10.74 3.99
CA VAL A 26 8.42 -11.73 3.97
C VAL A 26 7.05 -11.04 3.95
N CYS A 27 6.84 -10.02 4.78
CA CYS A 27 5.59 -9.27 4.81
C CYS A 27 5.28 -8.61 3.45
N LEU A 28 6.27 -7.99 2.80
CA LEU A 28 6.08 -7.37 1.48
C LEU A 28 5.72 -8.41 0.41
N ARG A 29 6.39 -9.57 0.40
CA ARG A 29 6.06 -10.68 -0.50
C ARG A 29 4.67 -11.24 -0.25
N GLN A 30 4.25 -11.34 1.02
CA GLN A 30 2.91 -11.77 1.37
C GLN A 30 1.84 -10.76 0.93
N ILE A 31 2.09 -9.46 1.11
CA ILE A 31 1.20 -8.42 0.57
C ILE A 31 1.09 -8.53 -0.96
N ALA A 32 2.21 -8.75 -1.66
CA ALA A 32 2.20 -8.98 -3.10
C ALA A 32 1.36 -10.21 -3.47
N SER A 33 1.53 -11.33 -2.75
CA SER A 33 0.75 -12.55 -2.99
C SER A 33 -0.75 -12.33 -2.77
N VAL A 34 -1.15 -11.61 -1.71
CA VAL A 34 -2.57 -11.26 -1.51
C VAL A 34 -3.10 -10.42 -2.68
N ILE A 35 -2.34 -9.42 -3.15
CA ILE A 35 -2.76 -8.57 -4.27
C ILE A 35 -2.89 -9.38 -5.57
N PHE A 36 -1.88 -10.18 -5.90
CA PHE A 36 -1.75 -10.80 -7.23
C PHE A 36 -2.31 -12.20 -7.34
N ASP A 37 -2.30 -12.97 -6.26
CA ASP A 37 -2.77 -14.36 -6.23
C ASP A 37 -4.20 -14.45 -5.67
N ASP A 38 -4.53 -13.69 -4.61
CA ASP A 38 -5.84 -13.80 -3.95
C ASP A 38 -6.89 -12.83 -4.52
N LEU A 39 -6.54 -11.55 -4.64
CA LEU A 39 -7.49 -10.49 -5.04
C LEU A 39 -7.67 -10.42 -6.56
N SER A 40 -6.56 -10.43 -7.29
CA SER A 40 -6.51 -10.20 -8.74
C SER A 40 -7.41 -11.14 -9.57
N PRO A 41 -7.50 -12.45 -9.30
CA PRO A 41 -8.37 -13.36 -10.06
C PRO A 41 -9.87 -13.07 -9.92
N HIS A 42 -10.28 -12.29 -8.91
CA HIS A 42 -11.68 -12.12 -8.54
C HIS A 42 -12.22 -10.70 -8.73
N ILE A 43 -11.34 -9.69 -8.80
CA ILE A 43 -11.73 -8.28 -8.88
C ILE A 43 -11.52 -7.70 -10.29
N GLY A 44 -10.70 -8.35 -11.12
CA GLY A 44 -10.46 -7.93 -12.50
C GLY A 44 -9.68 -6.61 -12.59
N GLY A 45 -8.99 -6.40 -13.71
CA GLY A 45 -8.20 -5.20 -13.95
C GLY A 45 -6.93 -4.99 -13.10
N PRO A 46 -6.24 -6.01 -12.53
CA PRO A 46 -4.98 -5.78 -11.83
C PRO A 46 -3.91 -5.18 -12.74
N GLU A 47 -3.92 -5.52 -14.03
CA GLU A 47 -3.05 -4.91 -15.04
C GLU A 47 -3.28 -3.39 -15.13
N LYS A 48 -4.54 -2.97 -15.22
CA LYS A 48 -4.90 -1.55 -15.31
C LYS A 48 -4.58 -0.82 -14.00
N ALA A 49 -4.91 -1.43 -12.86
CA ALA A 49 -4.59 -0.89 -11.54
C ALA A 49 -3.08 -0.71 -11.37
N CYS A 50 -2.29 -1.73 -11.71
CA CYS A 50 -0.83 -1.70 -11.71
C CYS A 50 -0.29 -0.61 -12.64
N SER A 51 -0.77 -0.53 -13.88
CA SER A 51 -0.33 0.49 -14.84
C SER A 51 -0.50 1.92 -14.30
N LEU A 52 -1.69 2.20 -13.74
CA LEU A 52 -2.03 3.52 -13.18
C LEU A 52 -1.26 3.81 -11.90
N ALA A 53 -1.22 2.85 -10.98
CA ALA A 53 -0.52 2.96 -9.70
C ALA A 53 0.98 3.15 -9.93
N TYR A 54 1.59 2.31 -10.76
CA TYR A 54 3.01 2.37 -11.08
C TYR A 54 3.34 3.70 -11.75
N SER A 55 2.61 4.13 -12.79
CA SER A 55 2.84 5.43 -13.44
C SER A 55 2.81 6.61 -12.47
N LYS A 56 1.85 6.61 -11.54
CA LYS A 56 1.78 7.63 -10.48
C LYS A 56 2.97 7.52 -9.54
N PHE A 57 3.32 6.32 -9.11
CA PHE A 57 4.44 6.05 -8.23
C PHE A 57 5.77 6.55 -8.80
N ILE A 58 6.10 6.21 -10.05
CA ILE A 58 7.37 6.65 -10.69
C ILE A 58 7.44 8.16 -10.80
N ARG A 59 6.31 8.83 -11.08
CA ARG A 59 6.26 10.30 -11.15
C ARG A 59 6.61 10.94 -9.81
N GLU A 60 6.14 10.36 -8.71
CA GLU A 60 6.43 10.88 -7.37
C GLU A 60 7.83 10.50 -6.89
N LEU A 61 8.31 9.31 -7.26
CA LEU A 61 9.61 8.77 -6.86
C LEU A 61 10.78 9.36 -7.67
N GLY A 62 10.56 9.67 -8.95
CA GLY A 62 11.57 10.21 -9.86
C GLY A 62 12.45 9.16 -10.55
N TYR A 63 12.31 7.87 -10.24
CA TYR A 63 13.03 6.76 -10.89
C TYR A 63 12.25 5.45 -10.84
N GLN A 64 12.67 4.46 -11.62
CA GLN A 64 11.99 3.15 -11.77
C GLN A 64 12.56 2.08 -10.83
N ILE A 65 11.70 1.16 -10.37
CA ILE A 65 12.05 -0.01 -9.54
C ILE A 65 11.40 -1.29 -10.08
N GLY A 66 11.81 -2.49 -9.62
CA GLY A 66 11.22 -3.75 -10.09
C GLY A 66 11.53 -4.11 -11.55
N LEU A 67 12.43 -3.35 -12.19
CA LEU A 67 13.00 -3.65 -13.49
C LEU A 67 14.35 -4.32 -13.29
N SER A 68 14.37 -5.58 -12.84
CA SER A 68 15.64 -6.31 -12.75
C SER A 68 16.40 -6.24 -14.08
N ASN A 69 17.72 -6.06 -14.02
CA ASN A 69 18.61 -6.15 -15.17
C ASN A 69 18.69 -7.55 -15.80
N PHE A 70 18.02 -8.55 -15.23
CA PHE A 70 17.97 -9.90 -15.80
C PHE A 70 17.06 -9.93 -17.04
N PRO A 71 17.60 -10.28 -18.22
CA PRO A 71 16.82 -10.33 -19.46
C PRO A 71 15.73 -11.37 -19.33
N HIS A 72 14.48 -10.91 -19.28
CA HIS A 72 13.33 -11.78 -19.48
C HIS A 72 13.08 -11.85 -20.99
N PRO A 73 12.98 -13.04 -21.60
CA PRO A 73 12.60 -13.16 -22.99
C PRO A 73 11.12 -12.76 -23.14
N GLY A 74 10.86 -11.49 -23.47
CA GLY A 74 9.52 -10.98 -23.75
C GLY A 74 9.19 -9.63 -23.11
N ARG A 75 8.05 -9.05 -23.51
CA ARG A 75 7.50 -7.83 -22.88
C ARG A 75 6.88 -8.21 -21.54
N LYS A 76 7.37 -7.63 -20.44
CA LYS A 76 6.73 -7.75 -19.12
C LYS A 76 5.38 -7.02 -19.13
N THR A 77 4.36 -7.61 -18.50
CA THR A 77 3.09 -6.94 -18.22
C THR A 77 3.24 -5.99 -17.04
N ASP A 78 2.34 -5.03 -16.89
CA ASP A 78 2.38 -4.06 -15.79
C ASP A 78 2.16 -4.75 -14.43
N ALA A 79 1.33 -5.81 -14.38
CA ALA A 79 1.17 -6.66 -13.21
C ALA A 79 2.47 -7.41 -12.85
N MET A 80 3.23 -7.91 -13.84
CA MET A 80 4.53 -8.53 -13.58
C MET A 80 5.54 -7.54 -13.02
N ILE A 81 5.55 -6.30 -13.54
CA ILE A 81 6.44 -5.23 -13.06
C ILE A 81 6.10 -4.89 -11.60
N CYS A 82 4.82 -4.70 -11.28
CA CYS A 82 4.40 -4.39 -9.92
C CYS A 82 4.63 -5.56 -8.95
N GLY A 83 4.29 -6.78 -9.38
CA GLY A 83 4.56 -7.99 -8.61
C GLY A 83 6.04 -8.12 -8.28
N GLN A 84 6.91 -7.91 -9.26
CA GLN A 84 8.35 -7.90 -9.05
C GLN A 84 8.80 -6.76 -8.13
N ALA A 85 8.32 -5.53 -8.34
CA ALA A 85 8.67 -4.39 -7.50
C ALA A 85 8.31 -4.62 -6.02
N LEU A 86 7.16 -5.25 -5.73
CA LEU A 86 6.73 -5.54 -4.37
C LEU A 86 7.44 -6.76 -3.74
N SER A 87 7.87 -7.73 -4.54
CA SER A 87 8.35 -9.04 -4.06
C SER A 87 9.86 -9.27 -4.19
N GLU A 88 10.58 -8.37 -4.86
CA GLU A 88 12.04 -8.35 -4.87
C GLU A 88 12.58 -8.42 -3.43
N ASP A 89 13.77 -9.00 -3.24
CA ASP A 89 14.42 -9.01 -1.94
C ASP A 89 15.29 -7.74 -1.78
N TYR A 90 15.41 -7.24 -0.55
CA TYR A 90 16.32 -6.12 -0.29
C TYR A 90 17.76 -6.53 -0.60
N ASP A 91 18.42 -5.67 -1.37
CA ASP A 91 19.83 -5.79 -1.73
C ASP A 91 20.49 -4.43 -1.56
N ILE A 92 21.39 -4.32 -0.58
CA ILE A 92 22.14 -3.10 -0.28
C ILE A 92 23.08 -2.68 -1.42
N ARG A 93 23.41 -3.59 -2.34
CA ARG A 93 24.23 -3.30 -3.53
C ARG A 93 23.42 -2.75 -4.69
N ASN A 94 22.10 -2.90 -4.63
CA ASN A 94 21.21 -2.32 -5.62
C ASN A 94 20.92 -0.86 -5.26
N HIS A 95 21.54 0.07 -5.98
CA HIS A 95 21.41 1.50 -5.71
C HIS A 95 19.97 2.03 -5.83
N SER A 96 19.09 1.35 -6.57
CA SER A 96 17.67 1.72 -6.65
C SER A 96 16.86 1.35 -5.40
N HIS A 97 17.44 0.56 -4.48
CA HIS A 97 16.80 0.21 -3.22
C HIS A 97 16.96 1.29 -2.15
N GLY A 98 18.04 2.07 -2.20
CA GLY A 98 18.34 3.05 -1.16
C GLY A 98 18.58 2.40 0.21
N SER A 99 18.21 3.11 1.27
CA SER A 99 18.18 2.56 2.62
C SER A 99 17.12 1.46 2.77
N GLY A 100 17.17 0.67 3.85
CA GLY A 100 16.12 -0.30 4.15
C GLY A 100 14.76 0.38 4.37
N GLU A 101 14.77 1.57 4.97
CA GLU A 101 13.61 2.41 5.20
C GLU A 101 13.00 2.89 3.88
N ASP A 102 13.81 3.46 2.98
CA ASP A 102 13.39 3.87 1.64
C ASP A 102 12.81 2.69 0.88
N TYR A 103 13.54 1.58 0.87
CA TYR A 103 13.14 0.34 0.21
C TYR A 103 11.74 -0.10 0.61
N PHE A 104 11.47 -0.12 1.92
CA PHE A 104 10.19 -0.51 2.47
C PHE A 104 9.10 0.51 2.16
N LEU A 105 9.33 1.79 2.46
CA LEU A 105 8.33 2.85 2.27
C LEU A 105 7.93 2.97 0.79
N HIS A 106 8.88 2.84 -0.13
CA HIS A 106 8.63 2.83 -1.56
C HIS A 106 7.71 1.68 -1.98
N ARG A 107 7.94 0.47 -1.46
CA ARG A 107 7.13 -0.71 -1.80
C ARG A 107 5.75 -0.66 -1.17
N LEU A 108 5.65 -0.23 0.09
CA LEU A 108 4.37 -0.05 0.74
C LEU A 108 3.56 1.07 0.06
N SER A 109 4.21 2.14 -0.41
CA SER A 109 3.57 3.18 -1.22
C SER A 109 3.01 2.63 -2.54
N LEU A 110 3.76 1.78 -3.23
CA LEU A 110 3.28 1.14 -4.45
C LEU A 110 2.08 0.22 -4.15
N ALA A 111 2.15 -0.58 -3.08
CA ALA A 111 1.04 -1.42 -2.64
C ALA A 111 -0.22 -0.57 -2.32
N GLU A 112 -0.05 0.57 -1.64
CA GLU A 112 -1.14 1.50 -1.32
C GLU A 112 -1.86 1.94 -2.60
N LEU A 113 -1.08 2.39 -3.58
CA LEU A 113 -1.61 2.87 -4.84
C LEU A 113 -2.30 1.76 -5.64
N ILE A 114 -1.75 0.56 -5.67
CA ILE A 114 -2.37 -0.58 -6.36
C ILE A 114 -3.73 -0.90 -5.72
N LEU A 115 -3.76 -1.03 -4.39
CA LEU A 115 -4.99 -1.30 -3.66
C LEU A 115 -6.01 -0.17 -3.86
N ALA A 116 -5.59 1.09 -3.80
CA ALA A 116 -6.48 2.23 -4.04
C ALA A 116 -7.02 2.26 -5.49
N GLU A 117 -6.25 1.86 -6.50
CA GLU A 117 -6.76 1.74 -7.87
C GLU A 117 -7.69 0.53 -8.03
N MET A 118 -7.40 -0.60 -7.38
CA MET A 118 -8.29 -1.78 -7.35
C MET A 118 -9.62 -1.47 -6.66
N GLU A 119 -9.60 -0.68 -5.57
CA GLU A 119 -10.80 -0.25 -4.86
C GLU A 119 -11.73 0.59 -5.75
N LYS A 120 -11.18 1.41 -6.66
CA LYS A 120 -12.00 2.15 -7.65
C LYS A 120 -12.67 1.25 -8.67
N LEU A 121 -12.11 0.06 -8.91
CA LEU A 121 -12.74 -0.99 -9.70
C LEU A 121 -13.82 -1.74 -8.89
N TRP A 122 -14.21 -1.17 -7.74
CA TRP A 122 -15.07 -1.68 -6.69
C TRP A 122 -15.96 -2.84 -7.14
N PRO A 123 -15.86 -4.00 -6.48
CA PRO A 123 -16.70 -5.13 -6.80
C PRO A 123 -18.17 -4.80 -6.54
N THR A 124 -18.95 -4.66 -7.61
CA THR A 124 -20.40 -4.39 -7.53
C THR A 124 -21.22 -5.64 -7.21
N ASN A 125 -20.59 -6.81 -7.10
CA ASN A 125 -21.22 -8.08 -6.75
C ASN A 125 -20.75 -8.59 -5.38
N GLY A 126 -21.64 -9.32 -4.68
CA GLY A 126 -21.38 -9.76 -3.30
C GLY A 126 -20.16 -10.68 -3.14
N LYS A 127 -19.85 -11.54 -4.13
CA LYS A 127 -18.71 -12.46 -4.04
C LYS A 127 -17.38 -11.72 -4.06
N SER A 128 -17.20 -10.80 -5.01
CA SER A 128 -15.96 -10.04 -5.12
C SER A 128 -15.80 -9.05 -3.95
N LEU A 129 -16.89 -8.61 -3.30
CA LEU A 129 -16.83 -7.83 -2.06
C LEU A 129 -16.28 -8.66 -0.88
N GLU A 130 -16.76 -9.90 -0.69
CA GLU A 130 -16.24 -10.77 0.37
C GLU A 130 -14.77 -11.12 0.15
N VAL A 131 -14.37 -11.37 -1.10
CA VAL A 131 -12.95 -11.58 -1.45
C VAL A 131 -12.11 -10.34 -1.10
N TRP A 132 -12.58 -9.14 -1.44
CA TRP A 132 -11.91 -7.88 -1.09
C TRP A 132 -11.74 -7.75 0.42
N LYS A 133 -12.83 -7.90 1.19
CA LYS A 133 -12.78 -7.83 2.66
C LYS A 133 -11.80 -8.84 3.25
N SER A 134 -11.80 -10.08 2.74
CA SER A 134 -10.88 -11.12 3.17
C SER A 134 -9.42 -10.78 2.87
N GLY A 135 -9.12 -10.28 1.67
CA GLY A 135 -7.75 -9.89 1.31
C GLY A 135 -7.25 -8.68 2.11
N VAL A 136 -8.12 -7.69 2.38
CA VAL A 136 -7.80 -6.57 3.26
C VAL A 136 -7.51 -7.04 4.70
N ALA A 137 -8.34 -7.93 5.24
CA ALA A 137 -8.13 -8.50 6.57
C ALA A 137 -6.81 -9.30 6.65
N GLU A 138 -6.47 -10.00 5.57
CA GLU A 138 -5.22 -10.74 5.44
C GLU A 138 -4.00 -9.81 5.41
N ILE A 139 -4.01 -8.76 4.59
CA ILE A 139 -2.96 -7.72 4.57
C ILE A 139 -2.74 -7.14 5.97
N ASN A 140 -3.82 -6.77 6.66
CA ASN A 140 -3.74 -6.24 8.03
C ASN A 140 -3.21 -7.27 9.03
N THR A 141 -3.49 -8.55 8.82
CA THR A 141 -2.91 -9.64 9.64
C THR A 141 -1.41 -9.78 9.41
N ARG A 142 -0.94 -9.67 8.17
CA ARG A 142 0.50 -9.70 7.85
C ARG A 142 1.23 -8.49 8.42
N LEU A 143 0.67 -7.28 8.27
CA LEU A 143 1.21 -6.08 8.90
C LEU A 143 1.29 -6.23 10.43
N ARG A 144 0.22 -6.72 11.07
CA ARG A 144 0.21 -6.96 12.53
C ARG A 144 1.31 -7.91 12.99
N SER A 145 1.64 -8.96 12.21
CA SER A 145 2.68 -9.92 12.61
C SER A 145 4.09 -9.34 12.68
N VAL A 146 4.33 -8.19 12.05
CA VAL A 146 5.62 -7.47 12.09
C VAL A 146 5.50 -6.10 12.77
N ARG A 147 4.29 -5.74 13.23
CA ARG A 147 3.96 -4.41 13.77
C ARG A 147 4.63 -4.10 15.08
N SER A 148 4.73 -5.06 16.00
CA SER A 148 5.30 -4.85 17.32
C SER A 148 6.80 -4.56 17.32
N THR A 149 7.47 -4.76 16.17
CA THR A 149 8.93 -4.71 16.08
C THR A 149 9.43 -3.75 15.01
N TYR A 150 8.68 -3.62 13.89
CA TYR A 150 9.21 -2.95 12.69
C TYR A 150 8.21 -2.05 11.97
N LEU A 151 6.92 -2.44 11.89
CA LEU A 151 5.97 -1.79 10.97
C LEU A 151 4.73 -1.22 11.66
N PRO A 152 4.69 0.08 12.02
CA PRO A 152 3.56 0.66 12.73
C PRO A 152 2.35 0.91 11.83
N PHE A 153 2.11 0.16 10.74
CA PHE A 153 1.04 0.49 9.78
C PHE A 153 -0.20 -0.40 9.91
N HIS A 154 -1.34 0.19 9.53
CA HIS A 154 -2.60 -0.49 9.28
C HIS A 154 -3.18 0.00 7.95
N TYR A 155 -3.77 -0.90 7.18
CA TYR A 155 -4.47 -0.56 5.95
C TYR A 155 -5.96 -0.39 6.19
N HIS A 156 -6.50 0.74 5.76
CA HIS A 156 -7.93 1.04 5.79
C HIS A 156 -8.33 1.77 4.52
N ASN A 157 -9.35 1.27 3.82
CA ASN A 157 -10.07 2.02 2.78
C ASN A 157 -9.12 2.75 1.79
N GLY A 158 -8.17 2.03 1.19
CA GLY A 158 -7.26 2.63 0.20
C GLY A 158 -6.05 3.37 0.75
N ILE A 159 -5.85 3.46 2.07
CA ILE A 159 -4.70 4.13 2.68
C ILE A 159 -4.04 3.28 3.79
N PHE A 160 -2.72 3.34 3.88
CA PHE A 160 -1.98 2.89 5.05
C PHE A 160 -1.76 4.06 6.01
N GLN A 161 -2.03 3.82 7.29
CA GLN A 161 -1.88 4.79 8.37
C GLN A 161 -1.08 4.22 9.52
N LEU A 162 -0.46 5.10 10.32
CA LEU A 162 0.13 4.69 11.58
C LEU A 162 -0.95 4.10 12.50
N ALA A 163 -0.72 2.90 13.01
CA ALA A 163 -1.56 2.22 13.96
C ALA A 163 -1.27 2.77 15.36
N GLU A 164 -2.29 3.34 16.01
CA GLU A 164 -2.19 3.84 17.38
C GLU A 164 -2.08 2.67 18.38
N ASP A 165 -3.20 2.01 18.65
CA ASP A 165 -3.29 0.82 19.50
C ASP A 165 -4.38 -0.13 19.00
N SER A 166 -4.30 -1.42 19.37
CA SER A 166 -5.24 -2.44 18.87
C SER A 166 -6.70 -2.16 19.22
N LEU A 167 -6.97 -1.59 20.40
CA LEU A 167 -8.34 -1.37 20.85
C LEU A 167 -8.98 -0.22 20.07
N SER A 168 -8.24 0.87 19.86
CA SER A 168 -8.71 1.97 19.03
C SER A 168 -8.95 1.54 17.57
N GLN A 169 -8.08 0.66 17.03
CA GLN A 169 -8.31 0.11 15.68
C GLN A 169 -9.63 -0.66 15.59
N GLU A 170 -9.91 -1.56 16.54
CA GLU A 170 -11.09 -2.43 16.55
C GLU A 170 -12.40 -1.67 16.85
N VAL A 171 -12.37 -0.72 17.79
CA VAL A 171 -13.60 -0.08 18.31
C VAL A 171 -13.94 1.22 17.57
N ILE A 172 -12.94 1.89 16.98
CA ILE A 172 -13.11 3.22 16.39
C ILE A 172 -12.83 3.20 14.90
N HIS A 173 -11.61 2.81 14.48
CA HIS A 173 -11.19 2.97 13.08
C HIS A 173 -11.94 2.02 12.15
N GLU A 174 -12.00 0.72 12.45
CA GLU A 174 -12.65 -0.27 11.59
C GLU A 174 -14.15 0.05 11.37
N PRO A 175 -14.96 0.31 12.42
CA PRO A 175 -16.38 0.68 12.24
C PRO A 175 -16.57 1.99 11.46
N PHE A 176 -15.70 2.98 11.71
CA PHE A 176 -15.75 4.26 11.00
C PHE A 176 -15.54 4.07 9.50
N TRP A 177 -14.52 3.32 9.10
CA TRP A 177 -14.21 3.09 7.70
C TRP A 177 -15.23 2.17 7.02
N GLU A 178 -15.80 1.20 7.73
CA GLU A 178 -16.89 0.37 7.22
C GLU A 178 -18.11 1.23 6.83
N ILE A 179 -18.47 2.23 7.63
CA ILE A 179 -19.56 3.16 7.31
C ILE A 179 -19.21 3.95 6.04
N LEU A 180 -17.99 4.47 5.94
CA LEU A 180 -17.58 5.32 4.81
C LEU A 180 -17.43 4.57 3.48
N HIS A 181 -17.25 3.25 3.50
CA HIS A 181 -17.28 2.43 2.27
C HIS A 181 -18.62 2.46 1.54
N HIS A 182 -19.72 2.84 2.20
CA HIS A 182 -21.02 2.89 1.54
C HIS A 182 -21.08 4.02 0.50
N PRO A 183 -21.58 3.80 -0.75
CA PRO A 183 -21.54 4.80 -1.83
C PRO A 183 -22.15 6.17 -1.51
N LYS A 184 -23.16 6.19 -0.62
CA LYS A 184 -23.78 7.42 -0.09
C LYS A 184 -22.76 8.36 0.57
N TRP A 185 -21.68 7.84 1.14
CA TRP A 185 -20.67 8.58 1.90
C TRP A 185 -19.40 8.87 1.11
N LYS A 186 -19.40 8.66 -0.21
CA LYS A 186 -18.22 8.85 -1.07
C LYS A 186 -17.55 10.23 -0.93
N ASN A 187 -18.33 11.29 -0.72
CA ASN A 187 -17.76 12.63 -0.51
C ASN A 187 -17.06 12.73 0.85
N VAL A 188 -17.68 12.17 1.90
CA VAL A 188 -17.08 12.14 3.25
C VAL A 188 -15.82 11.28 3.27
N ASP A 189 -15.84 10.14 2.58
CA ASP A 189 -14.64 9.31 2.37
C ASP A 189 -13.48 10.12 1.77
N ALA A 190 -13.74 10.84 0.67
CA ALA A 190 -12.73 11.66 0.01
C ALA A 190 -12.22 12.80 0.91
N ASP A 191 -13.12 13.49 1.62
CA ASP A 191 -12.78 14.59 2.53
C ASP A 191 -11.93 14.09 3.71
N MET A 192 -12.27 12.93 4.28
CA MET A 192 -11.53 12.33 5.38
C MET A 192 -10.13 11.87 4.96
N LYS A 193 -10.01 11.23 3.80
CA LYS A 193 -8.71 10.85 3.21
C LYS A 193 -7.83 12.08 2.96
N GLU A 194 -8.42 13.17 2.47
CA GLU A 194 -7.69 14.43 2.26
C GLU A 194 -7.26 15.09 3.58
N ALA A 195 -8.11 15.08 4.60
CA ALA A 195 -7.76 15.60 5.92
C ALA A 195 -6.59 14.81 6.55
N ILE A 196 -6.61 13.48 6.43
CA ILE A 196 -5.53 12.60 6.88
C ILE A 196 -4.23 12.91 6.14
N ASP A 197 -4.28 13.01 4.81
CA ASP A 197 -3.10 13.35 4.01
C ASP A 197 -2.46 14.67 4.46
N ARG A 198 -3.28 15.71 4.70
CA ARG A 198 -2.79 17.01 5.17
C ARG A 198 -2.15 16.92 6.56
N ARG A 199 -2.83 16.26 7.50
CA ARG A 199 -2.34 16.04 8.87
C ARG A 199 -0.99 15.34 8.85
N ASP A 200 -0.87 14.25 8.11
CA ASP A 200 0.28 13.35 8.18
C ASP A 200 1.46 13.82 7.32
N SER A 201 1.21 14.48 6.18
CA SER A 201 2.28 15.07 5.34
C SER A 201 2.94 16.32 5.96
N GLY A 202 2.50 16.76 7.15
CA GLY A 202 2.97 17.99 7.78
C GLY A 202 2.66 19.25 6.97
N LYS A 203 1.81 19.15 5.93
CA LYS A 203 1.25 20.29 5.22
C LYS A 203 0.34 21.00 6.20
N ARG A 204 0.88 22.03 6.86
CA ARG A 204 0.17 22.95 7.75
C ARG A 204 -1.26 23.11 7.26
N ASP A 205 -2.22 22.70 8.09
CA ASP A 205 -3.58 23.19 7.91
C ASP A 205 -3.52 24.71 7.83
N ALA A 206 -4.19 25.23 6.81
CA ALA A 206 -4.49 26.63 6.70
C ALA A 206 -5.06 27.07 8.05
N VAL A 207 -4.32 27.99 8.67
CA VAL A 207 -4.68 28.71 9.87
C VAL A 207 -6.15 29.13 9.77
N LEU A 208 -6.98 28.68 10.73
CA LEU A 208 -8.23 29.35 11.07
C LEU A 208 -7.91 30.74 11.63
#